data_AF-A0A318GV39-F1
#
_entry.id   AF-A0A318GV39-F1
#
_cell.length_a   1.000
_cell.length_b   1.000
_cell.length_c   1.000
_cell.angle_alpha   90.00
_cell.angle_beta   90.00
_cell.angle_gamma   90.00
#
_symmetry.space_group_name_H-M   'P 1'
#
loop_
_entity.id
_entity.type
_entity.pdbx_description
1 polymer ?
#
loop_
_entity_poly.entity_id
_entity_poly.type
_entity_poly.pdbx_seq_one_letter_code
_entity_poly.pdbx_strand_id
1 'polypeptide(L)' 'MTPDLVQIIATVLFAVALTHTFATSQFERLAHRYPRHAGMFHLLGEVEVVFGFWAMVLVLVMALTPPASE' A
#
# COMPACT_ATOMS: atom_id res chain seq x y z
N MET A 1 19.69 13.57 -16.04
CA MET A 1 18.33 14.05 -15.73
C MET A 1 18.08 13.82 -14.25
N THR A 2 17.70 14.85 -13.50
CA THR A 2 17.27 14.70 -12.10
C THR A 2 15.87 14.12 -12.09
N PRO A 3 15.58 13.08 -11.29
CA PRO A 3 14.26 12.49 -11.23
C PRO A 3 13.23 13.53 -10.80
N ASP A 4 12.10 13.55 -11.50
CA ASP A 4 10.99 14.43 -11.17
C ASP A 4 10.33 14.00 -9.84
N LEU A 5 9.75 14.96 -9.11
CA LEU A 5 9.13 14.69 -7.80
C LEU A 5 8.08 13.58 -7.90
N VAL A 6 7.29 13.57 -8.99
CA VAL A 6 6.26 12.55 -9.23
C VAL A 6 6.87 11.16 -9.39
N GLN A 7 8.02 11.04 -10.06
CA GLN A 7 8.72 9.76 -10.24
C GLN A 7 9.24 9.21 -8.90
N ILE A 8 9.75 10.09 -8.03
CA ILE A 8 10.17 9.72 -6.68
C ILE A 8 8.97 9.22 -5.87
N ILE A 9 7.86 9.98 -5.87
CA ILE A 9 6.62 9.62 -5.16
C ILE A 9 6.10 8.27 -5.66
N ALA A 10 6.03 8.08 -6.97
CA ALA A 10 5.57 6.83 -7.59
C ALA A 10 6.46 5.64 -7.22
N THR A 11 7.79 5.83 -7.22
CA THR A 11 8.75 4.77 -6.86
C THR A 11 8.60 4.37 -5.39
N VAL A 12 8.47 5.35 -4.49
CA VAL A 12 8.28 5.09 -3.05
C VAL A 12 6.95 4.38 -2.80
N LEU A 13 5.85 4.87 -3.38
CA LEU A 13 4.54 4.23 -3.26
C LEU A 13 4.56 2.78 -3.76
N PHE A 14 5.18 2.55 -4.91
CA PHE A 14 5.30 1.21 -5.47
C PHE A 14 6.12 0.28 -4.56
N ALA A 15 7.25 0.74 -4.03
CA ALA A 15 8.08 -0.04 -3.10
C ALA A 15 7.33 -0.40 -1.80
N VAL A 16 6.56 0.54 -1.25
CA VAL A 16 5.75 0.30 -0.05
C VAL A 16 4.59 -0.66 -0.38
N ALA A 17 3.95 -0.52 -1.55
CA ALA A 17 2.90 -1.43 -2.00
C ALA A 17 3.38 -2.87 -2.16
N LEU A 18 4.56 -3.03 -2.76
CA LEU A 18 5.19 -4.33 -2.92
C LEU A 18 5.52 -4.95 -1.57
N THR A 19 6.14 -4.16 -0.68
CA THR A 19 6.49 -4.59 0.68
C THR A 19 5.26 -5.06 1.46
N HIS A 20 4.16 -4.30 1.41
CA HIS A 20 2.90 -4.66 2.07
C HIS A 20 2.28 -5.94 1.48
N THR A 21 2.24 -6.04 0.15
CA THR A 21 1.68 -7.20 -0.56
C THR A 21 2.42 -8.49 -0.19
N PHE A 22 3.75 -8.46 -0.06
CA PHE A 22 4.50 -9.64 0.41
C PHE A 22 4.37 -9.90 1.93
N ALA A 23 4.09 -8.86 2.72
CA ALA A 23 3.89 -8.97 4.16
C ALA A 23 2.52 -9.56 4.57
N THR A 24 1.53 -9.59 3.67
CA THR A 24 0.20 -10.20 3.89
C THR A 24 0.27 -11.63 4.46
N SER A 25 1.10 -12.49 3.88
CA SER A 25 1.29 -13.87 4.38
C SER A 25 1.89 -13.92 5.80
N GLN A 26 2.67 -12.91 6.19
CA GLN A 26 3.24 -12.80 7.53
C GLN A 26 2.19 -12.31 8.52
N PHE A 27 1.25 -11.45 8.09
CA PHE A 27 0.12 -11.02 8.92
C PHE A 27 -0.83 -12.17 9.22
N GLU A 28 -1.07 -13.08 8.28
CA GLU A 28 -1.86 -14.30 8.53
C GLU A 28 -1.21 -15.20 9.58
N ARG A 29 0.12 -15.41 9.50
CA ARG A 29 0.89 -16.11 10.54
C ARG A 29 0.86 -15.39 11.89
N LEU A 30 0.87 -14.05 11.87
CA LEU A 30 0.82 -13.23 13.06
C LEU A 30 -0.57 -13.24 13.72
N ALA A 31 -1.64 -13.34 12.93
CA ALA A 31 -3.01 -13.49 13.39
C ALA A 31 -3.19 -14.76 14.25
N HIS A 32 -2.58 -15.87 13.84
CA HIS A 32 -2.56 -17.11 14.63
C HIS A 32 -1.76 -16.99 15.93
N ARG A 33 -0.73 -16.14 15.98
CA ARG A 33 0.11 -15.93 17.17
C ARG A 33 -0.46 -14.93 18.16
N TYR A 34 -1.22 -13.94 17.69
CA TYR A 34 -1.80 -12.87 18.51
C TYR A 34 -3.32 -12.81 18.36
N PRO A 35 -4.07 -13.69 19.05
CA PRO A 35 -5.52 -13.81 18.90
C PRO A 35 -6.29 -12.52 19.23
N ARG A 36 -5.74 -11.63 20.05
CA ARG A 36 -6.35 -10.35 20.42
C ARG A 36 -6.44 -9.34 19.27
N HIS A 37 -5.66 -9.51 18.20
CA HIS A 37 -5.66 -8.64 17.01
C HIS A 37 -5.84 -9.43 15.72
N ALA A 38 -6.28 -10.70 15.82
CA ALA A 38 -6.43 -11.59 14.67
C ALA A 38 -7.32 -11.00 13.58
N GLY A 39 -8.40 -10.29 13.94
CA GLY A 39 -9.27 -9.63 12.97
C GLY A 39 -8.57 -8.55 12.14
N MET A 40 -7.74 -7.71 12.75
CA MET A 40 -7.02 -6.66 12.02
C MET A 40 -5.92 -7.25 11.13
N PHE A 41 -5.21 -8.27 11.60
CA PHE A 41 -4.20 -8.97 10.80
C PHE A 41 -4.80 -9.81 9.67
N HIS A 42 -6.01 -10.34 9.87
CA HIS A 42 -6.75 -11.07 8.84
C HIS A 42 -7.19 -10.12 7.72
N LEU A 43 -7.79 -8.97 8.08
CA LEU A 43 -8.15 -7.94 7.11
C LEU A 43 -6.93 -7.40 6.35
N LEU A 44 -5.77 -7.24 7.00
CA LEU A 44 -4.51 -6.86 6.34
C LEU A 44 -3.92 -7.99 5.46
N GLY A 45 -4.40 -9.22 5.59
CA GLY A 45 -3.98 -10.37 4.79
C GLY A 45 -4.84 -10.60 3.54
N GLU A 46 -6.08 -10.11 3.53
CA GLU A 46 -6.99 -10.24 2.39
C GLU A 46 -6.55 -9.40 1.19
N VAL A 47 -6.42 -10.05 0.04
CA VAL A 47 -6.02 -9.40 -1.21
C VAL A 47 -7.00 -8.30 -1.65
N GLU A 48 -8.28 -8.42 -1.32
CA GLU A 48 -9.31 -7.42 -1.60
C GLU A 48 -9.10 -6.12 -0.82
N VAL A 49 -8.72 -6.22 0.46
CA VAL A 49 -8.42 -5.06 1.32
C VAL A 49 -7.11 -4.40 0.89
N VAL A 50 -6.08 -5.19 0.58
CA VAL A 50 -4.79 -4.69 0.08
C VAL A 50 -4.98 -3.89 -1.19
N PHE A 51 -5.75 -4.42 -2.14
CA PHE A 51 -6.04 -3.74 -3.40
C PHE A 51 -6.83 -2.44 -3.18
N GLY A 52 -7.89 -2.49 -2.35
CA GLY A 52 -8.69 -1.31 -2.03
C GLY A 52 -7.90 -0.21 -1.31
N PHE A 53 -7.02 -0.57 -0.39
CA PHE A 53 -6.15 0.37 0.31
C PHE A 53 -5.22 1.11 -0.65
N TRP A 54 -4.52 0.38 -1.52
CA TRP A 54 -3.58 0.98 -2.48
C TRP A 54 -4.29 1.79 -3.57
N ALA A 55 -5.49 1.38 -3.99
CA ALA A 55 -6.30 2.18 -4.90
C ALA A 55 -6.66 3.55 -4.31
N MET A 56 -7.07 3.59 -3.04
CA MET A 56 -7.38 4.85 -2.35
C MET A 56 -6.13 5.74 -2.20
N VAL A 57 -4.98 5.16 -1.82
CA VAL A 57 -3.71 5.90 -1.73
C VAL A 57 -3.32 6.46 -3.10
N LEU A 58 -3.44 5.69 -4.18
CA LEU A 58 -3.14 6.14 -5.53
C LEU A 58 -4.04 7.30 -5.95
N VAL A 59 -5.35 7.19 -5.73
CA VAL A 59 -6.32 8.26 -6.03
C VAL A 59 -6.00 9.53 -5.24
N LEU A 60 -5.67 9.40 -3.95
CA LEU A 60 -5.29 10.54 -3.12
C LEU A 60 -4.02 11.22 -3.64
N VAL A 61 -3.01 10.43 -4.01
CA VAL A 61 -1.77 10.95 -4.58
C VAL A 61 -2.04 11.68 -5.89
N MET A 62 -2.81 11.08 -6.80
CA MET A 62 -3.21 11.71 -8.06
C MET A 62 -3.99 13.02 -7.85
N ALA A 63 -4.87 13.06 -6.84
CA ALA A 63 -5.66 14.24 -6.52
C ALA A 63 -4.84 15.39 -5.92
N LEU A 64 -3.77 15.07 -5.20
CA LEU A 64 -2.87 16.04 -4.56
C LEU A 64 -1.72 16.48 -5.47
N THR A 65 -1.35 15.67 -6.46
CA THR A 65 -0.38 16.06 -7.48
C THR A 65 -1.04 17.04 -8.46
N PRO A 66 -0.48 18.24 -8.68
CA PRO A 66 -0.98 19.14 -9.69
C PRO A 66 -0.99 18.45 -11.06
N PRO A 67 -1.98 18.73 -11.93
CA PRO A 67 -1.99 18.19 -13.28
C PRO A 67 -0.66 18.54 -13.94
N ALA A 68 -0.04 17.56 -14.60
CA ALA A 68 1.16 17.81 -15.38
C ALA A 68 0.84 18.99 -16.30
N SER A 69 1.54 20.10 -16.12
CA SER A 69 1.41 21.26 -16.99
C SER A 69 1.91 20.81 -18.36
N GLU A 70 0.99 20.46 -19.25
CA GLU A 70 1.26 20.45 -20.69
C GLU A 70 1.56 21.87 -21.18
#